data_AF-A0A485C6F8-F1
#
_entry.id   AF-A0A485C6F8-F1
#
_cell.length_a   1.000
_cell.length_b   1.000
_cell.length_c   1.000
_cell.angle_alpha   90.00
_cell.angle_beta   90.00
_cell.angle_gamma   90.00
#
_symmetry.space_group_name_H-M   'P 1'
#
loop_
_entity.id
_entity.type
_entity.pdbx_description
1 polymer ?
#
loop_
_entity_poly.entity_id
_entity_poly.type
_entity_poly.pdbx_seq_one_letter_code
_entity_poly.pdbx_strand_id
1 'polypeptide(L)'
;MKKAINSLRDNSDFRGMYLKALMRSAGDAIFGFSMSRCYTLKARDKGYKGTISVGRVQTPVLGMIVRRWRDNQAHSEAFYYQLAGQFISGTDVVCARWQTSEYAPVDDKKRLTDKAWGEGLARALAGKPASVLAAATDRGKTTAAPLPFNLLRLQVYMNRQAQTDRAADARYHAEAQGQ
;
A
#
# COMPACT_ATOMS: atom_id res chain seq x y z
N MET A 1 18.39 34.19 -5.89
CA MET A 1 19.56 34.43 -6.76
C MET A 1 20.60 35.34 -6.10
N LYS A 2 20.35 36.65 -5.93
CA LYS A 2 21.32 37.60 -5.33
C LYS A 2 21.95 37.12 -4.01
N LYS A 3 21.14 36.60 -3.09
CA LYS A 3 21.62 36.01 -1.82
C LYS A 3 22.62 34.86 -2.01
N ALA A 4 22.40 33.97 -2.97
CA ALA A 4 23.27 32.81 -3.22
C ALA A 4 24.59 33.21 -3.88
N ILE A 5 24.56 34.18 -4.80
CA ILE A 5 25.77 34.75 -5.42
C ILE A 5 26.60 35.52 -4.38
N ASN A 6 25.94 36.21 -3.45
CA ASN A 6 26.64 36.92 -2.37
C ASN A 6 27.16 35.99 -1.27
N SER A 7 26.85 34.70 -1.32
CA SER A 7 27.24 33.68 -0.34
C SER A 7 27.92 32.48 -1.02
N LEU A 8 28.80 32.75 -1.98
CA LEU A 8 29.61 31.71 -2.63
C LEU A 8 30.49 31.02 -1.58
N ARG A 9 30.64 29.71 -1.75
CA ARG A 9 31.49 28.87 -0.93
C ARG A 9 32.56 28.27 -1.82
N ASP A 10 33.70 27.94 -1.23
CA ASP A 10 34.75 27.23 -1.94
C ASP A 10 34.22 25.85 -2.40
N ASN A 11 34.53 25.47 -3.64
CA ASN A 11 34.04 24.22 -4.21
C ASN A 11 34.61 22.98 -3.48
N SER A 12 35.77 23.11 -2.81
CA SER A 12 36.37 22.04 -2.01
C SER A 12 35.46 21.57 -0.87
N ASP A 13 34.60 22.44 -0.33
CA ASP A 13 33.57 22.09 0.65
C ASP A 13 32.61 21.00 0.15
N PHE A 14 32.44 20.90 -1.17
CA PHE A 14 31.51 19.98 -1.82
C PHE A 14 32.18 18.72 -2.38
N ARG A 15 33.49 18.52 -2.15
CA ARG A 15 34.23 17.34 -2.62
C ARG A 15 33.57 16.03 -2.19
N GLY A 16 33.02 15.96 -0.98
CA GLY A 16 32.28 14.78 -0.50
C GLY A 16 31.00 14.49 -1.30
N MET A 17 30.27 15.53 -1.74
CA MET A 17 29.09 15.34 -2.59
C MET A 17 29.47 14.86 -3.99
N TYR A 18 30.55 15.42 -4.55
CA TYR A 18 31.12 14.98 -5.81
C TYR A 18 31.51 13.50 -5.77
N LEU A 19 32.30 13.08 -4.77
CA LEU A 19 32.75 11.69 -4.65
C LEU A 19 31.55 10.73 -4.48
N LYS A 20 30.52 11.10 -3.71
CA LYS A 20 29.29 10.30 -3.60
C LYS A 20 28.59 10.12 -4.95
N ALA A 21 28.48 11.18 -5.75
CA ALA A 21 27.87 11.11 -7.07
C ALA A 21 28.70 10.26 -8.04
N LEU A 22 30.03 10.44 -8.03
CA LEU A 22 30.97 9.69 -8.85
C LEU A 22 30.90 8.19 -8.56
N MET A 23 31.01 7.80 -7.28
CA MET A 23 30.97 6.40 -6.87
C MET A 23 29.66 5.72 -7.25
N ARG A 24 28.53 6.43 -7.11
CA ARG A 24 27.23 5.91 -7.55
C ARG A 24 27.18 5.72 -9.06
N SER A 25 27.63 6.70 -9.84
CA SER A 25 27.65 6.61 -11.30
C SER A 25 28.53 5.46 -11.80
N ALA A 26 29.74 5.32 -11.24
CA ALA A 26 30.64 4.23 -11.56
C ALA A 26 30.07 2.86 -11.17
N GLY A 27 29.51 2.74 -9.96
CA GLY A 27 28.90 1.49 -9.49
C GLY A 27 27.68 1.07 -10.32
N ASP A 28 26.83 2.02 -10.70
CA ASP A 28 25.68 1.76 -11.58
C ASP A 28 26.12 1.33 -12.98
N ALA A 29 27.17 1.93 -13.54
CA ALA A 29 27.71 1.56 -14.83
C ALA A 29 28.33 0.15 -14.83
N ILE A 30 29.21 -0.14 -13.86
CA ILE A 30 29.87 -1.45 -13.75
C ILE A 30 28.83 -2.56 -13.60
N PHE A 31 27.88 -2.41 -12.68
CA PHE A 31 26.83 -3.41 -12.47
C PHE A 31 25.90 -3.51 -13.69
N GLY A 32 25.43 -2.37 -14.18
CA GLY A 32 24.43 -2.31 -15.25
C GLY A 32 24.94 -2.91 -16.56
N PHE A 33 26.13 -2.53 -17.01
CA PHE A 33 26.69 -3.03 -18.26
C PHE A 33 27.07 -4.51 -18.18
N SER A 34 27.73 -4.92 -17.09
CA SER A 34 28.18 -6.31 -16.92
C SER A 34 26.99 -7.26 -16.87
N MET A 35 25.97 -6.94 -16.08
CA MET A 35 24.80 -7.80 -15.92
C MET A 35 23.90 -7.78 -17.16
N SER A 36 23.66 -6.61 -17.76
CA SER A 36 22.85 -6.54 -18.99
C SER A 36 23.48 -7.36 -20.11
N ARG A 37 24.81 -7.28 -20.29
CA ARG A 37 25.52 -8.09 -21.29
C ARG A 37 25.44 -9.58 -20.99
N CYS A 38 25.69 -9.99 -19.74
CA CYS A 38 25.61 -11.38 -19.31
C CYS A 38 24.23 -12.00 -19.63
N TYR A 39 23.15 -11.35 -19.17
CA TYR A 39 21.79 -11.85 -19.37
C TYR A 39 21.35 -11.79 -20.83
N THR A 40 21.75 -10.77 -21.58
CA THR A 40 21.45 -10.67 -23.02
C THR A 40 22.09 -11.82 -23.79
N LEU A 41 23.37 -12.12 -23.55
CA LEU A 41 24.05 -13.24 -24.21
C LEU A 41 23.36 -14.57 -23.89
N LYS A 42 23.04 -14.82 -22.61
CA LYS A 42 22.34 -16.04 -22.20
C LYS A 42 20.93 -16.17 -22.78
N ALA A 43 20.25 -15.05 -23.02
CA ALA A 43 18.95 -15.06 -23.66
C ALA A 43 19.06 -15.29 -25.18
N ARG A 44 20.11 -14.76 -25.82
CA ARG A 44 20.41 -15.01 -27.24
C ARG A 44 20.70 -16.48 -27.51
N ASP A 45 21.42 -17.15 -26.61
CA ASP A 45 21.63 -18.61 -26.66
C ASP A 45 20.29 -19.38 -26.68
N LYS A 46 19.22 -18.79 -26.14
CA LYS A 46 17.85 -19.34 -26.12
C LYS A 46 16.94 -18.77 -27.21
N GLY A 47 17.49 -18.08 -28.21
CA GLY A 47 16.75 -17.53 -29.35
C GLY A 47 16.15 -16.14 -29.14
N TYR A 48 16.39 -15.47 -28.01
CA TYR A 48 15.93 -14.10 -27.80
C TYR A 48 16.76 -13.10 -28.62
N LYS A 49 16.10 -12.30 -29.46
CA LYS A 49 16.78 -11.36 -30.37
C LYS A 49 17.00 -9.95 -29.79
N GLY A 50 16.41 -9.65 -28.63
CA GLY A 50 16.50 -8.34 -27.97
C GLY A 50 17.68 -8.18 -27.01
N THR A 51 17.62 -7.13 -26.19
CA THR A 51 18.51 -6.90 -25.06
C THR A 51 17.75 -7.06 -23.75
N ILE A 52 18.42 -7.62 -22.73
CA ILE A 52 17.90 -7.68 -21.37
C ILE A 52 18.64 -6.64 -20.54
N SER A 53 17.95 -5.57 -20.17
CA SER A 53 18.50 -4.57 -19.27
C SER A 53 18.45 -5.07 -17.82
N VAL A 54 19.60 -4.98 -17.15
CA VAL A 54 19.74 -5.30 -15.72
C VAL A 54 20.38 -4.10 -15.04
N GLY A 55 19.84 -3.66 -13.90
CA GLY A 55 20.38 -2.53 -13.16
C GLY A 55 19.89 -2.50 -11.72
N ARG A 56 20.68 -1.84 -10.85
CA ARG A 56 20.42 -1.82 -9.41
C ARG A 56 19.10 -1.19 -9.00
N VAL A 57 18.50 -0.35 -9.85
CA VAL A 57 17.19 0.30 -9.59
C VAL A 57 16.07 -0.35 -10.39
N GLN A 58 16.22 -0.45 -11.73
CA GLN A 58 15.17 -1.00 -12.60
C GLN A 58 14.81 -2.46 -12.26
N THR A 59 15.80 -3.30 -11.94
CA THR A 59 15.57 -4.73 -11.73
C THR A 59 14.86 -5.01 -10.41
N PRO A 60 15.22 -4.40 -9.26
CA PRO A 60 14.42 -4.53 -8.05
C PRO A 60 13.01 -3.96 -8.17
N VAL A 61 12.82 -2.86 -8.90
CA VAL A 61 11.48 -2.30 -9.16
C VAL A 61 10.63 -3.30 -9.93
N LEU A 62 11.16 -3.89 -11.01
CA LEU A 62 10.49 -4.97 -11.73
C LEU A 62 10.22 -6.16 -10.81
N GLY A 63 11.17 -6.51 -9.94
CA GLY A 63 11.03 -7.58 -8.94
C GLY A 63 9.86 -7.35 -7.98
N MET A 64 9.66 -6.12 -7.50
CA MET A 64 8.50 -5.77 -6.65
C MET A 64 7.17 -5.98 -7.39
N ILE A 65 7.10 -5.56 -8.66
CA ILE A 65 5.90 -5.72 -9.49
C ILE A 65 5.62 -7.21 -9.73
N VAL A 66 6.63 -7.98 -10.13
CA VAL A 66 6.50 -9.42 -10.40
C VAL A 66 6.10 -10.18 -9.13
N ARG A 67 6.68 -9.84 -7.97
CA ARG A 67 6.30 -10.47 -6.70
C ARG A 67 4.84 -10.19 -6.37
N ARG A 68 4.41 -8.93 -6.46
CA ARG A 68 3.02 -8.56 -6.21
C ARG A 68 2.07 -9.26 -7.17
N TRP A 69 2.45 -9.40 -8.44
CA TRP A 69 1.66 -10.15 -9.43
C TRP A 69 1.55 -11.63 -9.06
N ARG A 70 2.65 -12.28 -8.64
CA ARG A 70 2.64 -13.67 -8.16
C ARG A 70 1.77 -13.85 -6.93
N ASP A 71 1.87 -12.94 -5.96
CA ASP A 71 1.04 -12.96 -4.75
C ASP A 71 -0.46 -12.86 -5.10
N ASN A 72 -0.81 -12.05 -6.11
CA ASN A 72 -2.18 -11.96 -6.60
C ASN A 72 -2.63 -13.23 -7.35
N GLN A 73 -1.77 -13.83 -8.18
CA GLN A 73 -2.09 -15.07 -8.90
C GLN A 73 -2.23 -16.28 -7.95
N ALA A 74 -1.46 -16.29 -6.87
CA ALA A 74 -1.56 -17.31 -5.83
C ALA A 74 -2.66 -17.02 -4.80
N HIS A 75 -3.37 -15.89 -4.91
CA HIS A 75 -4.46 -15.55 -4.01
C HIS A 75 -5.66 -16.45 -4.27
N SER A 76 -6.03 -17.24 -3.28
CA SER A 76 -7.32 -17.93 -3.23
C SER A 76 -8.29 -17.14 -2.36
N GLU A 77 -9.51 -16.94 -2.86
CA GLU A 77 -10.58 -16.34 -2.08
C GLU A 77 -10.91 -17.22 -0.86
N ALA A 78 -11.12 -16.58 0.28
CA ALA A 78 -11.51 -17.25 1.50
C ALA A 78 -12.67 -16.49 2.14
N PHE A 79 -13.73 -17.21 2.48
CA PHE A 79 -14.84 -16.64 3.23
C PHE A 79 -14.44 -16.43 4.68
N TYR A 80 -14.86 -15.29 5.22
CA TYR A 80 -14.79 -15.04 6.65
C TYR A 80 -16.10 -14.37 7.08
N TYR A 81 -16.44 -14.57 8.35
CA TYR A 81 -17.68 -14.12 8.93
C TYR A 81 -17.40 -13.09 10.02
N GLN A 82 -18.35 -12.18 10.19
CA GLN A 82 -18.31 -11.17 11.23
C GLN A 82 -19.66 -11.12 11.93
N LEU A 83 -19.64 -11.22 13.25
CA LEU A 83 -20.83 -11.01 14.05
C LEU A 83 -20.93 -9.52 14.42
N ALA A 84 -22.12 -8.97 14.20
CA ALA A 84 -22.49 -7.65 14.65
C ALA A 84 -23.81 -7.76 15.44
N GLY A 85 -23.86 -7.11 16.61
CA GLY A 85 -25.05 -6.99 17.44
C GLY A 85 -25.59 -5.57 17.41
N GLN A 86 -26.91 -5.45 17.44
CA GLN A 86 -27.61 -4.17 17.61
C GLN A 86 -28.17 -4.11 19.04
N PHE A 87 -27.87 -3.03 19.74
CA PHE A 87 -28.27 -2.83 21.13
C PHE A 87 -29.09 -1.54 21.20
N ILE A 88 -30.24 -1.59 21.88
CA ILE A 88 -31.14 -0.44 22.04
C ILE A 88 -30.89 0.16 23.42
N SER A 89 -30.60 1.45 23.46
CA SER A 89 -30.44 2.23 24.70
C SER A 89 -31.32 3.47 24.61
N GLY A 90 -32.51 3.41 25.20
CA GLY A 90 -33.52 4.47 25.06
C GLY A 90 -34.02 4.55 23.61
N THR A 91 -33.78 5.69 22.95
CA THR A 91 -34.09 5.90 21.52
C THR A 91 -32.95 5.53 20.57
N ASP A 92 -31.74 5.29 21.09
CA ASP A 92 -30.55 5.11 20.29
C ASP A 92 -30.28 3.63 19.99
N VAL A 93 -29.84 3.35 18.77
CA VAL A 93 -29.37 2.02 18.34
C VAL A 93 -27.85 2.04 18.22
N VAL A 94 -27.19 1.18 19.00
CA VAL A 94 -25.74 1.00 19.00
C VAL A 94 -25.39 -0.30 18.32
N CYS A 95 -24.61 -0.23 17.23
CA CYS A 95 -24.06 -1.40 16.56
C CYS A 95 -22.67 -1.71 17.12
N ALA A 96 -22.48 -2.91 17.66
CA ALA A 96 -21.16 -3.39 18.09
C ALA A 96 -20.74 -4.61 17.29
N ARG A 97 -19.44 -4.71 17.00
CA ARG A 97 -18.83 -5.87 16.33
C ARG A 97 -18.25 -6.78 17.40
N TRP A 98 -18.51 -8.08 17.27
CA TRP A 98 -17.90 -9.07 18.14
C TRP A 98 -16.38 -9.08 17.97
N GLN A 99 -15.67 -9.15 19.09
CA GLN A 99 -14.22 -9.32 19.15
C GLN A 99 -13.89 -10.79 19.36
N THR A 100 -12.92 -11.31 18.62
CA THR A 100 -12.60 -12.73 18.62
C THR A 100 -12.06 -13.20 19.96
N SER A 101 -12.56 -14.35 20.42
CA SER A 101 -12.11 -15.06 21.62
C SER A 101 -11.10 -16.15 21.28
N GLU A 102 -10.33 -16.62 22.28
CA GLU A 102 -9.31 -17.66 22.13
C GLU A 102 -9.87 -19.00 21.60
N TYR A 103 -11.12 -19.33 21.90
CA TYR A 103 -11.77 -20.59 21.52
C TYR A 103 -12.45 -20.56 20.14
N ALA A 104 -12.40 -19.43 19.43
CA ALA A 104 -13.10 -19.29 18.16
C ALA A 104 -12.27 -19.85 16.99
N PRO A 105 -12.90 -20.53 16.01
CA PRO A 105 -12.20 -20.98 14.81
C PRO A 105 -11.90 -19.77 13.92
N VAL A 106 -10.69 -19.23 14.06
CA VAL A 106 -10.23 -18.03 13.36
C VAL A 106 -9.02 -18.33 12.48
N ASP A 107 -8.86 -17.53 11.43
CA ASP A 107 -7.64 -17.51 10.63
C ASP A 107 -6.50 -16.72 11.30
N ASP A 108 -5.32 -16.69 10.66
CA ASP A 108 -4.14 -15.94 11.10
C ASP A 108 -4.38 -14.43 11.30
N LYS A 109 -5.46 -13.89 10.70
CA LYS A 109 -5.86 -12.48 10.81
C LYS A 109 -6.95 -12.27 11.86
N LYS A 110 -7.22 -13.28 12.70
CA LYS A 110 -8.26 -13.27 13.72
C LYS A 110 -9.66 -13.02 13.13
N ARG A 111 -9.95 -13.58 11.95
CA ARG A 111 -11.28 -13.53 11.32
C ARG A 111 -11.95 -14.89 11.45
N LEU A 112 -13.23 -14.91 11.82
CA LEU A 112 -14.00 -16.16 11.99
C LEU A 112 -14.16 -16.88 10.65
N THR A 113 -13.78 -18.15 10.57
CA THR A 113 -13.84 -18.96 9.34
C THR A 113 -15.03 -19.90 9.29
N ASP A 114 -15.59 -20.28 10.45
CA ASP A 114 -16.73 -21.20 10.53
C ASP A 114 -18.06 -20.44 10.68
N LYS A 115 -18.95 -20.63 9.69
CA LYS A 115 -20.28 -20.05 9.68
C LYS A 115 -21.19 -20.64 10.76
N ALA A 116 -21.18 -21.95 10.95
CA ALA A 116 -22.07 -22.64 11.89
C ALA A 116 -21.72 -22.27 13.33
N TRP A 117 -20.42 -22.15 13.64
CA TRP A 117 -19.96 -21.63 14.92
C TRP A 117 -20.47 -20.20 15.16
N GLY A 118 -20.35 -19.33 14.14
CA GLY A 118 -20.85 -17.95 14.20
C GLY A 118 -22.36 -17.85 14.41
N GLU A 119 -23.14 -18.66 13.70
CA GLU A 119 -24.60 -18.72 13.88
C GLU A 119 -24.98 -19.24 15.27
N GLY A 120 -24.27 -20.25 15.78
CA GLY A 120 -24.48 -20.78 17.13
C GLY A 120 -24.21 -19.71 18.21
N LEU A 121 -23.11 -18.97 18.07
CA LEU A 121 -22.79 -17.86 18.96
C LEU A 121 -23.84 -16.75 18.86
N ALA A 122 -24.28 -16.39 17.65
CA ALA A 122 -25.31 -15.37 17.44
C ALA A 122 -26.63 -15.76 18.12
N ARG A 123 -27.06 -17.02 18.00
CA ARG A 123 -28.26 -17.54 18.69
C ARG A 123 -28.08 -17.53 20.21
N ALA A 124 -26.90 -17.90 20.71
CA ALA A 124 -26.61 -17.92 22.14
C ALA A 124 -26.55 -16.52 22.77
N LEU A 125 -26.24 -15.49 22.00
CA LEU A 125 -26.17 -14.09 22.44
C LEU A 125 -27.47 -13.31 22.18
N ALA A 126 -28.36 -13.82 21.33
CA ALA A 126 -29.63 -13.18 21.03
C ALA A 126 -30.47 -12.98 22.30
N GLY A 127 -30.96 -11.74 22.51
CA GLY A 127 -31.81 -11.39 23.66
C GLY A 127 -31.10 -11.28 25.00
N LYS A 128 -29.78 -11.48 25.07
CA LYS A 128 -29.02 -11.28 26.31
C LYS A 128 -28.76 -9.79 26.57
N PRO A 129 -28.81 -9.35 27.84
CA PRO A 129 -28.44 -7.98 28.18
C PRO A 129 -26.95 -7.75 27.91
N ALA A 130 -26.62 -6.58 27.38
CA ALA A 130 -25.23 -6.14 27.22
C ALA A 130 -24.92 -5.02 28.21
N SER A 131 -23.73 -5.08 28.81
CA SER A 131 -23.21 -4.03 29.67
C SER A 131 -22.03 -3.33 28.99
N VAL A 132 -21.96 -2.01 29.17
CA VAL A 132 -20.83 -1.22 28.68
C VAL A 132 -19.68 -1.37 29.70
N LEU A 133 -18.62 -2.07 29.31
CA LEU A 133 -17.45 -2.28 30.16
C LEU A 133 -16.50 -1.08 30.18
N ALA A 134 -16.42 -0.37 29.05
CA ALA A 134 -15.60 0.83 28.92
C ALA A 134 -16.25 1.78 27.90
N ALA A 135 -16.34 3.06 28.26
CA ALA A 135 -16.75 4.12 27.36
C ALA A 135 -15.66 5.20 27.36
N ALA A 136 -15.20 5.57 26.17
CA ALA A 136 -14.26 6.66 26.00
C ALA A 136 -14.87 7.67 25.01
N THR A 137 -14.98 8.91 25.43
CA THR A 137 -15.32 10.02 24.53
C THR A 137 -14.06 10.40 23.78
N ASP A 138 -14.00 10.17 22.47
CA ASP A 138 -12.94 10.69 21.62
C ASP A 138 -13.09 12.21 21.58
N ARG A 139 -12.29 12.94 22.37
CA ARG A 139 -12.36 14.42 22.53
C ARG A 139 -11.83 15.18 21.31
N GLY A 140 -11.94 14.59 20.13
CA GLY A 140 -11.39 15.09 18.88
C GLY A 140 -9.90 14.80 18.80
N LYS A 141 -9.53 13.83 17.96
CA LYS A 141 -8.14 13.69 17.53
C LYS A 141 -7.75 14.92 16.71
N THR A 142 -7.11 15.89 17.35
CA THR A 142 -6.49 17.02 16.66
C THR A 142 -5.39 16.47 15.77
N THR A 143 -5.67 16.39 14.46
CA THR A 143 -4.67 15.98 13.47
C THR A 143 -3.93 17.23 13.03
N ALA A 144 -2.62 17.27 13.26
CA ALA A 144 -1.79 18.38 12.83
C ALA A 144 -1.86 18.55 11.30
N ALA A 145 -1.72 19.80 10.83
CA ALA A 145 -1.65 20.06 9.40
C ALA A 145 -0.49 19.24 8.76
N PRO A 146 -0.71 18.69 7.56
CA PRO A 146 0.32 17.90 6.90
C PRO A 146 1.53 18.78 6.58
N LEU A 147 2.72 18.19 6.71
CA LEU A 147 3.97 18.84 6.30
C LEU A 147 3.91 19.24 4.82
N PRO A 148 4.63 20.31 4.41
CA PRO A 148 4.80 20.65 3.01
C PRO A 148 5.25 19.45 2.18
N PHE A 149 4.82 19.42 0.92
CA PHE A 149 5.15 18.32 0.03
C PHE A 149 6.67 18.24 -0.22
N ASN A 150 7.20 17.02 -0.11
CA ASN A 150 8.39 16.64 -0.86
C ASN A 150 7.95 16.09 -2.22
N LEU A 151 8.90 15.97 -3.16
CA LEU A 151 8.62 15.53 -4.53
C LEU A 151 7.86 14.19 -4.58
N LEU A 152 8.26 13.21 -3.78
CA LEU A 152 7.62 11.90 -3.76
C LEU A 152 6.16 11.98 -3.32
N ARG A 153 5.87 12.70 -2.23
CA ARG A 153 4.49 12.88 -1.74
C ARG A 153 3.64 13.62 -2.76
N LEU A 154 4.20 14.64 -3.41
CA LEU A 154 3.50 15.36 -4.47
C LEU A 154 3.16 14.44 -5.64
N GLN A 155 4.13 13.64 -6.12
CA GLN A 155 3.91 12.69 -7.20
C GLN A 155 2.84 11.65 -6.84
N VAL A 156 2.88 11.09 -5.63
CA VAL A 156 1.87 10.14 -5.16
C VAL A 156 0.49 10.80 -5.06
N TYR A 157 0.43 12.03 -4.54
CA TYR A 157 -0.82 12.79 -4.43
C TYR A 157 -1.44 13.05 -5.81
N MET A 158 -0.65 13.59 -6.75
CA MET A 158 -1.10 13.88 -8.11
C MET A 158 -1.54 12.60 -8.86
N ASN A 159 -0.80 11.50 -8.71
CA ASN A 159 -1.18 10.23 -9.33
C ASN A 159 -2.51 9.69 -8.81
N ARG A 160 -2.80 9.84 -7.51
CA ARG A 160 -4.08 9.41 -6.92
C ARG A 160 -5.24 10.30 -7.40
N GLN A 161 -5.04 11.61 -7.43
CA GLN A 161 -6.05 12.56 -7.90
C GLN A 161 -6.38 12.29 -9.38
N ALA A 162 -5.38 12.23 -10.25
CA ALA A 162 -5.60 11.97 -11.68
C ALA A 162 -6.25 10.61 -11.97
N GLN A 163 -6.00 9.58 -11.16
CA GLN A 163 -6.71 8.29 -11.26
C GLN A 163 -8.17 8.40 -10.84
N THR A 164 -8.45 9.22 -9.83
CA THR A 164 -9.82 9.48 -9.35
C THR A 164 -10.60 10.25 -10.42
N ASP A 165 -9.97 11.25 -11.03
CA ASP A 165 -10.58 12.07 -12.10
C ASP A 165 -10.89 11.21 -13.33
N ARG A 166 -9.95 10.37 -13.79
CA ARG A 166 -10.22 9.44 -14.90
C ARG A 166 -11.32 8.42 -14.60
N ALA A 167 -11.41 7.97 -13.35
CA ALA A 167 -12.48 7.06 -12.93
C ALA A 167 -13.84 7.78 -12.87
N ALA A 168 -13.86 9.06 -12.50
CA ALA A 168 -15.06 9.90 -12.52
C ALA A 168 -15.51 10.18 -13.96
N ASP A 169 -14.59 10.53 -14.87
CA ASP A 169 -14.88 10.72 -16.29
C ASP A 169 -15.41 9.44 -16.95
N ALA A 170 -14.79 8.28 -16.66
CA ALA A 170 -15.26 7.00 -17.17
C ALA A 170 -16.67 6.64 -16.67
N ARG A 171 -17.02 6.99 -15.42
CA ARG A 171 -18.37 6.82 -14.87
C ARG A 171 -19.36 7.77 -15.50
N TYR A 172 -19.01 9.04 -15.67
CA TYR A 172 -19.86 10.03 -16.35
C TYR A 172 -20.17 9.62 -17.79
N HIS A 173 -19.18 9.09 -18.53
CA HIS A 173 -19.40 8.58 -19.87
C HIS A 173 -20.22 7.28 -19.91
N ALA A 174 -20.09 6.41 -18.91
CA ALA A 174 -20.91 5.20 -18.80
C ALA A 174 -22.38 5.55 -18.46
N GLU A 175 -22.61 6.50 -17.56
CA GLU A 175 -23.95 6.98 -17.18
C GLU A 175 -24.61 7.77 -18.32
N ALA A 176 -23.84 8.55 -19.09
CA ALA A 176 -24.34 9.28 -20.27
C ALA A 176 -24.65 8.36 -21.46
N GLN A 177 -24.12 7.13 -21.49
CA GLN A 177 -24.38 6.15 -22.54
C GLN A 177 -25.51 5.17 -22.21
N GLY A 178 -26.17 5.29 -21.05
CA GLY A 178 -27.37 4.54 -20.72
C GLY A 178 -27.16 3.03 -20.66
N GLN A 179 -26.62 2.57 -19.53
CA GLN A 179 -26.95 1.26 -18.94
C GLN A 179 -27.47 1.47 -17.53
#